data_AF-A0A972X4D7-F1
#
_entry.id   AF-A0A972X4D7-F1
#
_cell.length_a   1.000
_cell.length_b   1.000
_cell.length_c   1.000
_cell.angle_alpha   90.00
_cell.angle_beta   90.00
_cell.angle_gamma   90.00
#
_symmetry.space_group_name_H-M   'P 1'
#
loop_
_entity.id
_entity.type
_entity.pdbx_description
1 polymer ?
#
loop_
_entity_poly.entity_id
_entity_poly.type
_entity_poly.pdbx_seq_one_letter_code
_entity_poly.pdbx_strand_id
1 'polypeptide(L)'
;MNCILCEGPATLFFIEPRNQYQYLHCQTCDLRFLHPRFRLTSKEEHSRYLLHKNDINDLEYQKFVSPLYKVVLDRCSSDSIGLDYGCGAAPVVSHLLTQQGYSILHYDPFFKPDIGVLEKKYRFILAVEVVEHFYDPGRELLKLSHLLDPEGALGIMTLLYNPTDSFESWYYKNDPTHVCFYSELTFQWIVSKFGFSSCTFYGPRTLWLSR
;
A
#
# COMPACT_ATOMS: atom_id res chain seq x y z
N MET A 1 -11.97 -13.48 15.68
CA MET A 1 -10.79 -12.71 16.14
C MET A 1 -11.03 -11.24 15.84
N ASN A 2 -10.21 -10.35 16.36
CA ASN A 2 -10.33 -8.92 16.03
C ASN A 2 -9.63 -8.62 14.70
N CYS A 3 -10.22 -7.71 13.93
CA CYS A 3 -9.65 -7.20 12.69
C CYS A 3 -8.35 -6.43 12.97
N ILE A 4 -7.31 -6.68 12.17
CA ILE A 4 -6.00 -6.03 12.29
C ILE A 4 -5.97 -4.55 11.87
N LEU A 5 -7.08 -4.02 11.35
CA LEU A 5 -7.21 -2.62 10.93
C LEU A 5 -8.10 -1.80 11.88
N CYS A 6 -9.26 -2.35 12.25
CA CYS A 6 -10.28 -1.60 13.01
C CYS A 6 -10.59 -2.18 14.39
N GLU A 7 -9.95 -3.29 14.77
CA GLU A 7 -10.21 -4.05 16.00
C GLU A 7 -11.64 -4.62 16.15
N GLY A 8 -12.52 -4.38 15.18
CA GLY A 8 -13.87 -4.94 15.11
C GLY A 8 -13.89 -6.45 14.82
N PRO A 9 -15.08 -7.08 14.85
CA PRO A 9 -15.22 -8.52 14.66
C PRO A 9 -14.84 -8.95 13.24
N ALA A 10 -13.94 -9.94 13.15
CA ALA A 10 -13.60 -10.63 11.91
C ALA A 10 -13.86 -12.13 12.02
N THR A 11 -14.48 -12.68 10.97
CA THR A 11 -14.85 -14.09 10.85
C THR A 11 -14.07 -14.77 9.74
N LEU A 12 -13.96 -16.10 9.80
CA LEU A 12 -13.40 -16.89 8.72
C LEU A 12 -14.18 -16.61 7.42
N PHE A 13 -13.45 -16.30 6.35
CA PHE A 13 -14.00 -15.95 5.04
C PHE A 13 -13.67 -17.00 3.98
N PHE A 14 -12.41 -17.46 3.95
CA PHE A 14 -11.96 -18.43 2.96
C PHE A 14 -10.82 -19.29 3.53
N ILE A 15 -10.77 -20.56 3.11
CA ILE A 15 -9.63 -21.46 3.35
C ILE A 15 -9.07 -21.84 1.99
N GLU A 16 -7.80 -21.52 1.75
CA GLU A 16 -7.11 -21.92 0.53
C GLU A 16 -6.84 -23.43 0.55
N PRO A 17 -7.42 -24.22 -0.39
CA PRO A 17 -7.28 -25.68 -0.35
C PRO A 17 -5.82 -26.16 -0.44
N ARG A 18 -4.97 -25.43 -1.16
CA ARG A 18 -3.58 -25.84 -1.45
C ARG A 18 -2.65 -25.81 -0.23
N ASN A 19 -2.82 -24.82 0.65
CA ASN A 19 -1.90 -24.59 1.78
C ASN A 19 -2.61 -24.37 3.13
N GLN A 20 -3.94 -24.47 3.15
CA GLN A 20 -4.80 -24.27 4.32
C GLN A 20 -4.73 -22.87 4.93
N TYR A 21 -4.27 -21.88 4.17
CA TYR A 21 -4.27 -20.48 4.60
C TYR A 21 -5.69 -20.03 4.85
N GLN A 22 -5.92 -19.44 6.02
CA GLN A 22 -7.21 -18.91 6.40
C GLN A 22 -7.21 -17.41 6.22
N TYR A 23 -8.19 -16.94 5.46
CA TYR A 23 -8.46 -15.54 5.26
C TYR A 23 -9.71 -15.18 6.05
N LEU A 24 -9.68 -14.04 6.70
CA LEU A 24 -10.78 -13.51 7.48
C LEU A 24 -11.35 -12.27 6.82
N HIS A 25 -12.62 -12.00 7.09
CA HIS A 25 -13.31 -10.80 6.62
C HIS A 25 -13.87 -10.04 7.81
N CYS A 26 -13.60 -8.73 7.85
CA CYS A 26 -14.14 -7.82 8.84
C CYS A 26 -15.46 -7.21 8.33
N GLN A 27 -16.54 -7.37 9.10
CA GLN A 27 -17.83 -6.77 8.74
C GLN A 27 -17.90 -5.25 9.04
N THR A 28 -16.93 -4.70 9.79
CA THR A 28 -16.91 -3.28 10.17
C THR A 28 -16.21 -2.40 9.13
N CYS A 29 -15.06 -2.84 8.62
CA CYS A 29 -14.26 -2.08 7.67
C CYS A 29 -14.07 -2.78 6.32
N ASP A 30 -14.76 -3.89 6.08
CA ASP A 30 -14.68 -4.72 4.87
C ASP A 30 -13.30 -5.33 4.53
N LEU A 31 -12.28 -5.12 5.36
CA LEU A 31 -10.95 -5.70 5.12
C LEU A 31 -11.00 -7.23 5.10
N ARG A 32 -10.41 -7.82 4.05
CA ARG A 32 -10.05 -9.25 4.03
C ARG A 32 -8.57 -9.38 4.32
N PHE A 33 -8.19 -10.30 5.19
CA PHE A 33 -6.79 -10.44 5.60
C PHE A 33 -6.41 -11.86 5.96
N LEU A 34 -5.15 -12.20 5.74
CA LEU A 34 -4.57 -13.48 6.11
C LEU A 34 -4.50 -13.59 7.65
N HIS A 35 -4.92 -14.73 8.20
CA HIS A 35 -4.82 -14.99 9.63
C HIS A 35 -3.36 -14.85 10.08
N PRO A 36 -3.03 -14.06 11.13
CA PRO A 36 -1.66 -13.74 11.52
C PRO A 36 -0.72 -14.94 11.71
N ARG A 37 -1.26 -16.09 12.14
CA ARG A 37 -0.53 -17.37 12.27
C ARG A 37 0.11 -17.91 10.97
N PHE A 38 -0.33 -17.44 9.80
CA PHE A 38 0.22 -17.86 8.50
C PHE A 38 1.17 -16.83 7.89
N ARG A 39 1.48 -15.76 8.62
CA ARG A 39 2.42 -14.74 8.14
C ARG A 39 3.82 -15.33 8.04
N LEU A 40 4.54 -14.85 7.04
CA LEU A 40 5.95 -15.16 6.88
C LEU A 40 6.76 -14.49 8.00
N THR A 41 7.94 -15.03 8.25
CA THR A 41 8.96 -14.33 9.03
C THR A 41 9.58 -13.21 8.19
N SER A 42 10.11 -12.19 8.84
CA SER A 42 10.82 -11.09 8.17
C SER A 42 11.94 -11.58 7.24
N LYS A 43 12.61 -12.69 7.58
CA LYS A 43 13.62 -13.31 6.72
C LYS A 43 13.02 -13.89 5.44
N GLU A 44 11.87 -14.56 5.54
CA GLU A 44 11.18 -15.15 4.39
C GLU A 44 10.60 -14.06 3.48
N GLU A 45 10.05 -12.98 4.04
CA GLU A 45 9.59 -11.80 3.28
C GLU A 45 10.75 -11.18 2.49
N HIS A 46 11.86 -10.87 3.16
CA HIS A 46 13.04 -10.32 2.49
C HIS A 46 13.55 -11.24 1.38
N SER A 47 13.58 -12.57 1.63
CA SER A 47 13.97 -13.55 0.61
C SER A 47 13.04 -13.53 -0.61
N ARG A 48 11.74 -13.31 -0.40
CA ARG A 48 10.76 -13.15 -1.48
C ARG A 48 10.97 -11.85 -2.24
N TYR A 49 11.18 -10.73 -1.55
CA TYR A 49 11.40 -9.42 -2.19
C TYR A 49 12.66 -9.36 -3.05
N LEU A 50 13.71 -10.10 -2.68
CA LEU A 50 14.92 -10.23 -3.51
C LEU A 50 14.68 -10.91 -4.86
N LEU A 51 13.55 -11.61 -5.03
CA LEU A 51 13.15 -12.21 -6.30
C LEU A 51 12.43 -11.22 -7.22
N HIS A 52 12.02 -10.05 -6.72
CA HIS A 52 11.37 -9.03 -7.52
C HIS A 52 12.38 -8.40 -8.48
N LYS A 53 12.00 -8.32 -9.76
CA LYS A 53 12.80 -7.69 -10.81
C LYS A 53 12.23 -6.31 -11.10
N ASN A 54 12.39 -5.39 -10.16
CA ASN A 54 12.07 -3.99 -10.40
C ASN A 54 13.29 -3.34 -11.06
N ASP A 55 13.13 -2.87 -12.30
CA ASP A 55 14.15 -2.14 -13.05
C ASP A 55 13.58 -0.77 -13.43
N ILE A 56 14.32 0.29 -13.11
CA ILE A 56 13.94 1.67 -13.46
C ILE A 56 13.85 1.88 -14.97
N ASN A 57 14.49 1.03 -15.78
CA ASN A 57 14.46 1.08 -17.24
C ASN A 57 13.39 0.17 -17.86
N ASP A 58 12.66 -0.61 -17.06
CA ASP A 58 11.58 -1.46 -17.57
C ASP A 58 10.38 -0.59 -17.98
N LEU A 59 10.15 -0.48 -19.28
CA LEU A 59 9.08 0.33 -19.86
C LEU A 59 7.68 -0.20 -19.48
N GLU A 60 7.51 -1.50 -19.28
CA GLU A 60 6.22 -2.05 -18.84
C GLU A 60 5.97 -1.70 -17.38
N TYR A 61 7.00 -1.71 -16.55
CA TYR A 61 6.88 -1.27 -15.15
C TYR A 61 6.65 0.25 -15.05
N GLN A 62 7.32 1.06 -15.88
CA GLN A 62 7.05 2.49 -15.97
C GLN A 62 5.58 2.76 -16.40
N LYS A 63 5.05 2.00 -17.35
CA LYS A 63 3.63 2.07 -17.73
C LYS A 63 2.72 1.67 -16.58
N PHE A 64 3.08 0.63 -15.84
CA PHE A 64 2.34 0.15 -14.67
C PHE A 64 2.19 1.25 -13.61
N VAL A 65 3.27 1.95 -13.25
CA VAL A 65 3.22 3.04 -12.24
C VAL A 65 2.69 4.37 -12.79
N SER A 66 2.50 4.47 -14.11
CA SER A 66 2.12 5.72 -14.77
C SER A 66 0.82 6.37 -14.28
N PRO A 67 -0.23 5.63 -13.82
CA PRO A 67 -1.43 6.28 -13.29
C PRO A 67 -1.12 7.12 -12.05
N LEU A 68 -0.36 6.59 -11.09
CA LEU A 68 0.00 7.34 -9.88
C LEU A 68 0.96 8.48 -10.19
N TYR A 69 1.94 8.25 -11.08
CA TYR A 69 2.84 9.28 -11.58
C TYR A 69 2.06 10.49 -12.13
N LYS A 70 1.04 10.26 -12.97
CA LYS A 70 0.20 11.33 -13.53
C LYS A 70 -0.58 12.07 -12.45
N VAL A 71 -1.13 11.35 -11.47
CA VAL A 71 -1.84 11.98 -10.34
C VAL A 71 -0.93 12.93 -9.57
N VAL A 72 0.34 12.57 -9.36
CA VAL A 72 1.31 13.46 -8.69
C VAL A 72 1.56 14.71 -9.54
N LEU A 73 1.81 14.56 -10.85
CA LEU A 73 2.02 15.71 -11.74
C LEU A 73 0.85 16.69 -11.76
N ASP A 74 -0.37 16.17 -11.69
CA ASP A 74 -1.58 16.99 -11.73
C ASP A 74 -1.89 17.69 -10.39
N ARG A 75 -1.44 17.12 -9.26
CA ARG A 75 -1.87 17.55 -7.91
C ARG A 75 -0.78 18.18 -7.06
N CYS A 76 0.49 17.99 -7.40
CA CYS A 76 1.61 18.43 -6.57
C CYS A 76 2.51 19.39 -7.36
N SER A 77 3.10 20.38 -6.68
CA SER A 77 4.18 21.18 -7.27
C SER A 77 5.49 20.39 -7.21
N SER A 78 6.36 20.55 -8.22
CA SER A 78 7.72 20.00 -8.22
C SER A 78 8.59 20.53 -7.08
N ASP A 79 8.27 21.70 -6.52
CA ASP A 79 8.96 22.27 -5.36
C ASP A 79 8.62 21.54 -4.05
N SER A 80 7.65 20.63 -4.09
CA SER A 80 7.20 19.87 -2.92
C SER A 80 8.15 18.72 -2.60
N ILE A 81 8.25 18.37 -1.32
CA ILE A 81 9.00 17.20 -0.87
C ILE A 81 8.04 16.00 -0.75
N GLY A 82 8.38 14.91 -1.43
CA GLY A 82 7.70 13.63 -1.36
C GLY A 82 8.46 12.56 -0.59
N LEU A 83 7.74 11.50 -0.21
CA LEU A 83 8.31 10.25 0.31
C LEU A 83 7.84 9.07 -0.53
N ASP A 84 8.75 8.21 -0.94
CA ASP A 84 8.45 6.87 -1.46
C ASP A 84 8.60 5.87 -0.31
N TYR A 85 7.48 5.42 0.22
CA TYR A 85 7.39 4.56 1.40
C TYR A 85 7.22 3.11 0.98
N GLY A 86 8.13 2.24 1.38
CA GLY A 86 8.21 0.86 0.88
C GLY A 86 8.79 0.80 -0.54
N CYS A 87 9.76 1.67 -0.83
CA CYS A 87 10.24 1.90 -2.20
C CYS A 87 11.01 0.71 -2.82
N GLY A 88 11.31 -0.33 -2.03
CA GLY A 88 12.10 -1.47 -2.45
C GLY A 88 13.54 -1.12 -2.87
N ALA A 89 14.16 -2.04 -3.61
CA ALA A 89 15.52 -1.86 -4.12
C ALA A 89 15.61 -0.84 -5.27
N ALA A 90 14.57 -0.76 -6.11
CA ALA A 90 14.52 0.08 -7.31
C ALA A 90 13.24 0.94 -7.34
N PRO A 91 13.32 2.24 -6.93
CA PRO A 91 12.15 3.11 -6.76
C PRO A 91 11.72 3.74 -8.10
N VAL A 92 10.99 3.01 -8.94
CA VAL A 92 10.70 3.42 -10.33
C VAL A 92 9.83 4.68 -10.41
N VAL A 93 8.76 4.80 -9.61
CA VAL A 93 7.90 6.00 -9.64
C VAL A 93 8.68 7.25 -9.23
N SER A 94 9.56 7.12 -8.23
CA SER A 94 10.42 8.21 -7.76
C SER A 94 11.47 8.59 -8.78
N HIS A 95 12.04 7.61 -9.49
CA HIS A 95 12.94 7.87 -10.62
C HIS A 95 12.27 8.75 -11.68
N LEU A 96 11.05 8.40 -12.10
CA LEU A 96 10.30 9.16 -13.10
C LEU A 96 9.95 10.57 -12.63
N LEU A 97 9.51 10.73 -11.38
CA LEU A 97 9.18 12.05 -10.82
C LEU A 97 10.42 12.91 -10.62
N THR A 98 11.56 12.32 -10.24
CA THR A 98 12.84 13.05 -10.13
C THR A 98 13.27 13.62 -11.49
N GLN A 99 13.03 12.90 -12.59
CA GLN A 99 13.27 13.42 -13.95
C GLN A 99 12.38 14.62 -14.30
N GLN A 100 11.25 14.80 -13.62
CA GLN A 100 10.37 15.96 -13.73
C GLN A 100 10.70 17.07 -12.70
N GLY A 101 11.81 16.93 -11.95
CA GLY A 101 12.28 17.93 -10.99
C GLY A 101 11.74 17.80 -9.57
N TYR A 102 11.03 16.72 -9.23
CA TYR A 102 10.53 16.51 -7.87
C TYR A 102 11.63 16.06 -6.91
N SER A 103 11.54 16.52 -5.66
CA SER A 103 12.40 16.04 -4.56
C SER A 103 11.70 14.92 -3.78
N ILE A 104 12.19 13.68 -3.90
CA ILE A 104 11.58 12.51 -3.24
C ILE A 104 12.62 11.80 -2.35
N LEU A 105 12.27 11.69 -1.07
CA LEU A 105 13.01 10.85 -0.11
C LEU A 105 12.49 9.42 -0.20
N HIS A 106 13.31 8.46 0.23
CA HIS A 106 12.99 7.05 0.09
C HIS A 106 13.09 6.35 1.45
N TYR A 107 12.14 5.47 1.72
CA TYR A 107 12.16 4.60 2.90
C TYR A 107 11.77 3.19 2.52
N ASP A 108 12.54 2.21 2.98
CA ASP A 108 12.17 0.81 2.92
C ASP A 108 12.84 0.05 4.07
N PRO A 109 12.12 -0.75 4.87
CA PRO A 109 12.70 -1.42 6.04
C PRO A 109 13.82 -2.43 5.70
N PHE A 110 13.86 -2.96 4.49
CA PHE A 110 14.88 -3.92 4.05
C PHE A 110 15.98 -3.27 3.20
N PHE A 111 15.59 -2.35 2.30
CA PHE A 111 16.49 -1.84 1.27
C PHE A 111 17.00 -0.41 1.53
N LYS A 112 16.24 0.41 2.27
CA LYS A 112 16.58 1.81 2.59
C LYS A 112 16.08 2.21 3.99
N PRO A 113 16.64 1.62 5.07
CA PRO A 113 16.10 1.73 6.44
C PRO A 113 16.52 3.03 7.14
N ASP A 114 16.54 4.16 6.42
CA ASP A 114 16.84 5.46 7.02
C ASP A 114 15.62 5.96 7.81
N ILE A 115 15.64 5.78 9.12
CA ILE A 115 14.55 6.22 10.01
C ILE A 115 14.44 7.75 10.10
N GLY A 116 15.49 8.52 9.76
CA GLY A 116 15.48 9.98 9.84
C GLY A 116 14.48 10.62 8.87
N VAL A 117 14.08 9.91 7.80
CA VAL A 117 13.02 10.36 6.90
C VAL A 117 11.64 10.29 7.57
N LEU A 118 11.45 9.40 8.56
CA LEU A 118 10.19 9.27 9.30
C LEU A 118 10.00 10.33 10.39
N GLU A 119 10.94 11.28 10.51
CA GLU A 119 10.83 12.44 11.40
C GLU A 119 10.43 13.72 10.65
N LYS A 120 10.22 13.63 9.33
CA LYS A 120 9.89 14.76 8.45
C LYS A 120 8.41 14.81 8.12
N LYS A 121 8.00 15.88 7.44
CA LYS A 121 6.67 16.02 6.84
C LYS A 121 6.75 16.10 5.33
N TYR A 122 5.69 15.65 4.67
CA TYR A 122 5.63 15.48 3.23
C TYR A 122 4.34 16.03 2.63
N ARG A 123 4.48 16.67 1.46
CA ARG A 123 3.34 17.08 0.65
C ARG A 123 2.63 15.89 0.04
N PHE A 124 3.38 14.85 -0.29
CA PHE A 124 2.83 13.59 -0.77
C PHE A 124 3.68 12.40 -0.32
N ILE A 125 3.02 11.27 -0.06
CA ILE A 125 3.67 9.99 0.19
C ILE A 125 3.16 9.00 -0.86
N LEU A 126 4.05 8.21 -1.44
CA LEU A 126 3.75 7.16 -2.41
C LEU A 126 3.95 5.80 -1.74
N ALA A 127 3.02 4.88 -1.97
CA ALA A 127 3.07 3.50 -1.49
C ALA A 127 2.62 2.58 -2.64
N VAL A 128 3.57 2.14 -3.45
CA VAL A 128 3.34 1.33 -4.66
C VAL A 128 3.60 -0.15 -4.37
N GLU A 129 2.55 -0.96 -4.30
CA GLU A 129 2.59 -2.37 -3.90
C GLU A 129 3.23 -2.56 -2.51
N VAL A 130 2.63 -1.88 -1.52
CA VAL A 130 3.14 -1.78 -0.14
C VAL A 130 2.07 -2.10 0.88
N VAL A 131 0.88 -1.51 0.74
CA VAL A 131 -0.16 -1.53 1.78
C VAL A 131 -0.75 -2.93 2.00
N GLU A 132 -0.71 -3.79 1.00
CA GLU A 132 -1.12 -5.20 1.05
C GLU A 132 -0.21 -6.05 1.97
N HIS A 133 1.01 -5.57 2.24
CA HIS A 133 1.99 -6.27 3.07
C HIS A 133 1.91 -5.86 4.55
N PHE A 134 1.07 -4.89 4.92
CA PHE A 134 1.01 -4.42 6.31
C PHE A 134 0.48 -5.48 7.28
N TYR A 135 1.30 -5.82 8.27
CA TYR A 135 0.91 -6.73 9.36
C TYR A 135 0.04 -6.05 10.42
N ASP A 136 0.20 -4.72 10.55
CA ASP A 136 -0.60 -3.83 11.40
C ASP A 136 -0.99 -2.60 10.56
N PRO A 137 -1.96 -2.74 9.64
CA PRO A 137 -2.35 -1.66 8.75
C PRO A 137 -2.90 -0.45 9.50
N GLY A 138 -3.51 -0.63 10.68
CA GLY A 138 -3.99 0.48 11.49
C GLY A 138 -2.84 1.39 11.96
N ARG A 139 -1.79 0.79 12.53
CA ARG A 139 -0.60 1.54 12.95
C ARG A 139 0.13 2.17 11.78
N GLU A 140 0.27 1.46 10.66
CA GLU A 140 0.98 1.95 9.49
C GLU A 140 0.24 3.13 8.83
N LEU A 141 -1.09 3.04 8.64
CA LEU A 141 -1.90 4.13 8.10
C LEU A 141 -1.90 5.36 9.01
N LEU A 142 -1.96 5.15 10.34
CA LEU A 142 -1.87 6.24 11.31
C LEU A 142 -0.50 6.94 11.21
N LYS A 143 0.60 6.17 11.11
CA LYS A 143 1.94 6.71 10.91
C LYS A 143 2.03 7.52 9.62
N LEU A 144 1.59 6.97 8.49
CA LEU A 144 1.62 7.64 7.19
C LEU A 144 0.82 8.94 7.21
N SER A 145 -0.38 8.94 7.80
CA SER A 145 -1.19 10.16 7.97
C SER A 145 -0.45 11.23 8.80
N HIS A 146 0.27 10.83 9.86
CA HIS A 146 1.07 11.77 10.63
C HIS A 146 2.26 12.33 9.85
N LEU A 147 2.87 11.58 8.94
CA LEU A 147 3.99 12.05 8.11
C LEU A 147 3.54 13.06 7.05
N LEU A 148 2.25 13.22 6.79
CA LEU A 148 1.75 14.21 5.86
C LEU A 148 1.69 15.61 6.48
N ASP A 149 1.89 16.62 5.64
CA ASP A 149 1.47 17.99 5.90
C ASP A 149 -0.07 18.10 6.01
N PRO A 150 -0.63 19.21 6.54
CA PRO A 150 -2.09 19.39 6.60
C PRO A 150 -2.79 19.33 5.24
N GLU A 151 -2.13 19.78 4.18
CA GLU A 151 -2.65 19.68 2.81
C GLU A 151 -2.14 18.44 2.06
N GLY A 152 -1.36 17.59 2.73
CA GLY A 152 -0.67 16.47 2.12
C GLY A 152 -1.60 15.34 1.67
N ALA A 153 -1.06 14.41 0.89
CA ALA A 153 -1.83 13.26 0.43
C ALA A 153 -1.00 11.96 0.34
N LEU A 154 -1.69 10.83 0.49
CA LEU A 154 -1.14 9.49 0.35
C LEU A 154 -1.63 8.87 -0.96
N GLY A 155 -0.71 8.70 -1.91
CA GLY A 155 -0.92 7.99 -3.16
C GLY A 155 -0.59 6.51 -3.01
N ILE A 156 -1.56 5.65 -3.27
CA ILE A 156 -1.43 4.19 -3.10
C ILE A 156 -1.64 3.51 -4.45
N MET A 157 -0.83 2.49 -4.71
CA MET A 157 -1.11 1.49 -5.73
C MET A 157 -1.18 0.10 -5.08
N THR A 158 -2.36 -0.53 -5.11
CA THR A 158 -2.60 -1.92 -4.66
C THR A 158 -3.81 -2.46 -5.41
N LEU A 159 -3.88 -3.75 -5.73
CA LEU A 159 -5.07 -4.30 -6.38
C LEU A 159 -6.25 -4.39 -5.40
N LEU A 160 -7.31 -3.65 -5.68
CA LEU A 160 -8.54 -3.72 -4.91
C LEU A 160 -9.27 -5.04 -5.16
N TYR A 161 -9.77 -5.64 -4.09
CA TYR A 161 -10.68 -6.78 -4.17
C TYR A 161 -12.11 -6.29 -4.38
N ASN A 162 -12.75 -6.77 -5.44
CA ASN A 162 -14.18 -6.58 -5.64
C ASN A 162 -14.94 -7.73 -4.96
N PRO A 163 -15.88 -7.47 -4.04
CA PRO A 163 -16.68 -8.52 -3.38
C PRO A 163 -17.46 -9.43 -4.32
N THR A 164 -17.68 -9.04 -5.58
CA THR A 164 -18.31 -9.91 -6.60
C THR A 164 -17.35 -10.91 -7.24
N ASP A 165 -16.04 -10.73 -7.07
CA ASP A 165 -15.03 -11.62 -7.64
C ASP A 165 -14.87 -12.89 -6.79
N SER A 166 -14.60 -14.02 -7.44
CA SER A 166 -14.25 -15.24 -6.73
C SER A 166 -12.89 -15.07 -6.05
N PHE A 167 -12.88 -15.09 -4.71
CA PHE A 167 -11.63 -15.03 -3.95
C PHE A 167 -10.71 -16.22 -4.26
N GLU A 168 -11.28 -17.40 -4.58
CA GLU A 168 -10.53 -18.60 -4.95
C GLU A 168 -9.67 -18.39 -6.20
N SER A 169 -10.21 -17.76 -7.26
CA SER A 169 -9.48 -17.54 -8.52
C SER A 169 -8.73 -16.21 -8.56
N TRP A 170 -8.97 -15.31 -7.60
CA TRP A 170 -8.28 -14.02 -7.55
C TRP A 170 -6.78 -14.21 -7.23
N TYR A 171 -5.93 -13.89 -8.21
CA TYR A 171 -4.50 -14.24 -8.16
C TYR A 171 -3.71 -13.45 -7.12
N TYR A 172 -4.19 -12.27 -6.72
CA TYR A 172 -3.42 -11.35 -5.87
C TYR A 172 -3.13 -11.92 -4.49
N LYS A 173 -3.99 -12.80 -3.97
CA LYS A 173 -3.75 -13.51 -2.70
C LYS A 173 -2.67 -14.59 -2.78
N ASN A 174 -2.26 -14.98 -3.99
CA ASN A 174 -1.34 -16.11 -4.17
C ASN A 174 0.11 -15.72 -3.84
N ASP A 175 0.44 -14.43 -3.77
CA ASP A 175 1.71 -14.02 -3.20
C ASP A 175 1.65 -14.16 -1.66
N PRO A 176 2.52 -14.97 -1.04
CA PRO A 176 2.46 -15.22 0.40
C PRO A 176 2.83 -13.99 1.26
N THR A 177 3.38 -12.93 0.66
CA THR A 177 3.62 -11.66 1.34
C THR A 177 2.39 -10.74 1.34
N HIS A 178 1.36 -11.04 0.53
CA HIS A 178 0.13 -10.25 0.51
C HIS A 178 -0.78 -10.74 1.64
N VAL A 179 -0.98 -9.89 2.65
CA VAL A 179 -1.73 -10.26 3.85
C VAL A 179 -2.97 -9.41 4.10
N CYS A 180 -3.09 -8.27 3.42
CA CYS A 180 -4.22 -7.35 3.49
C CYS A 180 -4.81 -7.14 2.09
N PHE A 181 -6.13 -7.32 1.95
CA PHE A 181 -6.86 -7.18 0.70
C PHE A 181 -7.99 -6.19 0.88
N TYR A 182 -7.75 -4.99 0.34
CA TYR A 182 -8.61 -3.83 0.48
C TYR A 182 -9.68 -3.80 -0.60
N SER A 183 -10.87 -3.30 -0.25
CA SER A 183 -11.92 -2.92 -1.20
C SER A 183 -12.10 -1.40 -1.20
N GLU A 184 -12.93 -0.90 -2.12
CA GLU A 184 -13.36 0.51 -2.07
C GLU A 184 -14.02 0.86 -0.73
N LEU A 185 -14.85 -0.04 -0.19
CA LEU A 185 -15.49 0.11 1.13
C LEU A 185 -14.45 0.22 2.25
N THR A 186 -13.35 -0.54 2.15
CA THR A 186 -12.25 -0.47 3.12
C THR A 186 -11.61 0.91 3.10
N PHE A 187 -11.34 1.47 1.92
CA PHE A 187 -10.74 2.81 1.82
C PHE A 187 -11.68 3.93 2.21
N GLN A 188 -12.99 3.81 1.92
CA GLN A 188 -13.99 4.74 2.45
C GLN A 188 -14.01 4.73 3.97
N TRP A 189 -13.91 3.56 4.60
CA TRP A 189 -13.78 3.46 6.05
C TRP A 189 -12.49 4.10 6.57
N ILE A 190 -11.35 3.83 5.91
CA ILE A 190 -10.04 4.42 6.26
C ILE A 190 -10.10 5.94 6.28
N VAL A 191 -10.76 6.56 5.28
CA VAL A 191 -10.90 8.03 5.22
C VAL A 191 -11.51 8.56 6.53
N SER A 192 -12.60 7.96 6.98
CA SER A 192 -13.32 8.40 8.20
C SER A 192 -12.56 8.20 9.52
N LYS A 193 -11.42 7.49 9.52
CA LYS A 193 -10.74 7.04 10.75
C LYS A 193 -9.31 7.53 10.90
N PHE A 194 -8.59 7.72 9.81
CA PHE A 194 -7.16 8.03 9.84
C PHE A 194 -6.83 9.48 9.48
N GLY A 195 -7.81 10.39 9.64
CA GLY A 195 -7.61 11.82 9.44
C GLY A 195 -7.40 12.22 7.99
N PHE A 196 -8.03 11.49 7.06
CA PHE A 196 -8.13 11.89 5.65
C PHE A 196 -9.49 12.54 5.39
N SER A 197 -9.54 13.43 4.41
CA SER A 197 -10.75 14.15 3.99
C SER A 197 -11.48 13.45 2.84
N SER A 198 -10.75 12.76 1.96
CA SER A 198 -11.33 12.11 0.77
C SER A 198 -10.46 10.99 0.21
N CYS A 199 -11.08 10.11 -0.59
CA CYS A 199 -10.40 9.09 -1.39
C CYS A 199 -10.87 9.21 -2.85
N THR A 200 -9.95 9.39 -3.78
CA THR A 200 -10.22 9.35 -5.23
C THR A 200 -9.61 8.09 -5.83
N PHE A 201 -10.39 7.34 -6.61
CA PHE A 201 -9.93 6.13 -7.29
C PHE A 201 -9.62 6.43 -8.76
N TYR A 202 -8.49 5.91 -9.24
CA TYR A 202 -7.98 6.04 -10.60
C TYR A 202 -7.84 4.64 -11.22
N GLY A 203 -8.97 3.94 -11.31
CA GLY A 203 -9.04 2.55 -11.74
C GLY A 203 -8.86 1.54 -10.60
N PRO A 204 -8.61 0.26 -10.90
CA PRO A 204 -8.69 -0.83 -9.92
C PRO A 204 -7.49 -0.92 -8.98
N ARG A 205 -6.44 -0.13 -9.23
CA ARG A 205 -5.18 -0.21 -8.50
C ARG A 205 -4.75 1.08 -7.84
N THR A 206 -5.07 2.23 -8.43
CA THR A 206 -4.51 3.52 -8.01
C THR A 206 -5.54 4.30 -7.24
N LEU A 207 -5.16 4.85 -6.10
CA LEU A 207 -6.01 5.72 -5.31
C LEU A 207 -5.21 6.83 -4.62
N TRP A 208 -5.91 7.90 -4.28
CA TRP A 208 -5.34 9.11 -3.70
C TRP A 208 -6.16 9.53 -2.48
N LEU A 209 -5.56 9.42 -1.29
CA LEU A 209 -6.13 9.85 -0.03
C LEU A 209 -5.65 11.26 0.28
N SER A 210 -6.56 12.23 0.30
CA SER A 210 -6.22 13.61 0.67
C SER A 210 -6.43 13.81 2.16
N ARG A 211 -5.56 14.59 2.81
CA ARG A 211 -5.77 14.99 4.21
C ARG A 211 -6.84 16.07 4.35
#